data_AF-A0A6M3X2X6-F1
#
_entry.id   AF-A0A6M3X2X6-F1
#
_cell.length_a   1.000
_cell.length_b   1.000
_cell.length_c   1.000
_cell.angle_alpha   90.00
_cell.angle_beta   90.00
_cell.angle_gamma   90.00
#
_symmetry.space_group_name_H-M   'P 1'
#
loop_
_entity.id
_entity.type
_entity.pdbx_description
1 polymer ?
#
loop_
_entity_poly.entity_id
_entity_poly.type
_entity_poly.pdbx_seq_one_letter_code
_entity_poly.pdbx_strand_id
1 'polypeptide(L)'
;MFNLFLAVFPEIFLINATFILLIHGVVFSTSKKYDYPPLASNVGWLGLLSVLITILLLAAGAPLLTIAHSFWNNFFRKDDFTYYRQIFLLLSTAGTILMCFDYFERERFNASEFIISILLSTCSMLFMISAYDPIAMYLAIELQSLCFYVIAASKRNSEFSTEAGLKYLILGAFSSGILLFG
;
A
#
# COMPACT_ATOMS: atom_id res chain seq x y z
N MET A 1 16.11 -22.38 3.61
CA MET A 1 15.45 -21.56 2.56
C MET A 1 14.12 -20.98 3.04
N PHE A 2 13.21 -21.78 3.62
CA PHE A 2 11.88 -21.29 4.08
C PHE A 2 11.92 -20.30 5.26
N ASN A 3 12.85 -20.50 6.21
CA ASN A 3 12.97 -19.62 7.39
C ASN A 3 13.36 -18.18 7.04
N LEU A 4 13.92 -17.96 5.85
CA LEU A 4 14.27 -16.63 5.37
C LEU A 4 13.00 -15.81 5.08
N PHE A 5 11.94 -16.43 4.53
CA PHE A 5 10.69 -15.73 4.25
C PHE A 5 9.94 -15.24 5.49
N LEU A 6 10.26 -15.75 6.69
CA LEU A 6 9.70 -15.28 7.95
C LEU A 6 10.01 -13.78 8.19
N ALA A 7 11.15 -13.29 7.71
CA ALA A 7 11.53 -11.89 7.88
C ALA A 7 10.65 -10.92 7.07
N VAL A 8 10.04 -11.40 5.98
CA VAL A 8 9.23 -10.62 5.03
C VAL A 8 7.75 -10.99 5.13
N PHE A 9 7.37 -11.67 6.22
CA PHE A 9 6.03 -12.22 6.39
C PHE A 9 4.92 -11.15 6.45
N PRO A 10 5.10 -9.99 7.12
CA PRO A 10 4.10 -8.92 7.10
C PRO A 10 3.85 -8.38 5.69
N GLU A 11 4.89 -8.20 4.89
CA GLU A 11 4.79 -7.72 3.51
C GLU A 11 4.12 -8.75 2.61
N ILE A 12 4.53 -10.03 2.71
CA ILE A 12 3.90 -11.14 1.96
C ILE A 12 2.40 -11.23 2.29
N PHE A 13 2.03 -11.11 3.57
CA PHE A 13 0.63 -11.12 3.96
C PHE A 13 -0.13 -9.94 3.33
N LEU A 14 0.41 -8.72 3.41
CA LEU A 14 -0.28 -7.53 2.89
C LEU A 14 -0.48 -7.60 1.37
N ILE A 15 0.50 -8.09 0.62
CA ILE A 15 0.38 -8.29 -0.83
C ILE A 15 -0.73 -9.29 -1.14
N ASN A 16 -0.72 -10.43 -0.47
CA ASN A 16 -1.74 -11.47 -0.67
C ASN A 16 -3.14 -10.95 -0.30
N ALA A 17 -3.27 -10.25 0.83
CA ALA A 17 -4.52 -9.62 1.23
C ALA A 17 -5.00 -8.61 0.17
N THR A 18 -4.10 -7.81 -0.40
CA THR A 18 -4.42 -6.85 -1.46
C THR A 18 -4.93 -7.55 -2.72
N PHE A 19 -4.29 -8.65 -3.15
CA PHE A 19 -4.78 -9.42 -4.31
C PHE A 19 -6.12 -10.10 -4.06
N ILE A 20 -6.33 -10.66 -2.87
CA ILE A 20 -7.61 -11.27 -2.49
C ILE A 20 -8.71 -10.22 -2.49
N LEU A 21 -8.44 -9.03 -1.94
CA LEU A 21 -9.39 -7.92 -1.93
C LEU A 21 -9.67 -7.37 -3.33
N LEU A 22 -8.68 -7.36 -4.22
CA LEU A 22 -8.87 -6.98 -5.61
C LEU A 22 -9.79 -7.96 -6.33
N ILE A 23 -9.51 -9.27 -6.22
CA ILE A 23 -10.35 -10.31 -6.84
C ILE A 23 -11.76 -10.26 -6.29
N HIS A 24 -11.91 -10.16 -4.96
CA HIS A 24 -13.20 -10.01 -4.29
C HIS A 24 -13.94 -8.75 -4.78
N GLY A 25 -13.26 -7.60 -4.80
CA GLY A 25 -13.83 -6.33 -5.24
C GLY A 25 -14.36 -6.39 -6.68
N VAL A 26 -13.57 -6.93 -7.61
CA VAL A 26 -13.94 -6.99 -9.03
C VAL A 26 -15.08 -7.99 -9.29
N VAL A 27 -14.98 -9.20 -8.72
CA VAL A 27 -15.95 -10.28 -8.98
C VAL A 27 -17.33 -9.92 -8.41
N PHE A 28 -17.39 -9.42 -7.18
CA PHE A 28 -18.68 -9.06 -6.57
C PHE A 28 -19.25 -7.75 -7.11
N SER A 29 -18.41 -6.78 -7.51
CA SER A 29 -18.90 -5.52 -8.08
C SER A 29 -19.53 -5.72 -9.45
N THR A 30 -19.04 -6.68 -10.24
CA THR A 30 -19.55 -6.97 -11.59
C THR A 30 -20.61 -8.09 -11.60
N SER A 31 -20.91 -8.68 -10.43
CA SER A 31 -21.85 -9.80 -10.34
C SER A 31 -23.31 -9.32 -10.43
N LYS A 32 -23.96 -9.64 -11.55
CA LYS A 32 -25.41 -9.43 -11.76
C LYS A 32 -26.29 -10.06 -10.67
N LYS A 33 -25.82 -11.13 -10.02
CA LYS A 33 -26.56 -11.83 -8.95
C LYS A 33 -26.85 -10.94 -7.74
N TYR A 34 -26.00 -9.95 -7.47
CA TYR A 34 -26.09 -9.08 -6.29
C TYR A 34 -26.49 -7.64 -6.63
N ASP A 35 -26.94 -7.39 -7.86
CA ASP A 35 -27.39 -6.09 -8.35
C ASP A 35 -26.31 -4.97 -8.27
N TYR A 36 -25.07 -5.31 -8.64
CA TYR A 36 -23.93 -4.37 -8.71
C TYR A 36 -23.72 -3.54 -7.43
N PRO A 37 -23.49 -4.19 -6.27
CA PRO A 37 -23.40 -3.48 -5.01
C PRO A 37 -22.13 -2.61 -4.96
N PRO A 38 -22.20 -1.39 -4.39
CA PRO A 38 -21.00 -0.59 -4.14
C PRO A 38 -20.19 -1.23 -3.02
N LEU A 39 -19.06 -1.86 -3.37
CA LEU A 39 -18.20 -2.59 -2.42
C LEU A 39 -17.14 -1.73 -1.71
N ALA A 40 -17.12 -0.41 -1.93
CA ALA A 40 -16.10 0.47 -1.36
C ALA A 40 -16.01 0.37 0.17
N SER A 41 -17.14 0.41 0.88
CA SER A 41 -17.17 0.28 2.35
C SER A 41 -16.74 -1.11 2.83
N ASN A 42 -17.24 -2.18 2.21
CA ASN A 42 -16.88 -3.56 2.59
C ASN A 42 -15.38 -3.84 2.37
N VAL A 43 -14.86 -3.49 1.20
CA VAL A 43 -13.41 -3.62 0.89
C VAL A 43 -12.59 -2.74 1.81
N GLY A 44 -13.11 -1.58 2.23
CA GLY A 44 -12.46 -0.73 3.21
C GLY A 44 -12.34 -1.34 4.59
N TRP A 45 -13.41 -1.94 5.11
CA TRP A 45 -13.37 -2.62 6.41
C TRP A 45 -12.43 -3.82 6.39
N LEU A 46 -12.48 -4.62 5.31
CA LEU A 46 -11.54 -5.73 5.15
C LEU A 46 -10.09 -5.25 4.95
N GLY A 47 -9.91 -4.11 4.26
CA GLY A 47 -8.62 -3.44 4.11
C GLY A 47 -8.05 -2.98 5.45
N LEU A 48 -8.85 -2.30 6.27
CA LEU A 48 -8.50 -1.92 7.64
C LEU A 48 -8.10 -3.14 8.48
N LEU A 49 -8.90 -4.21 8.41
CA LEU A 49 -8.60 -5.46 9.11
C LEU A 49 -7.28 -6.07 8.64
N SER A 50 -6.97 -6.03 7.34
CA SER A 50 -5.69 -6.50 6.82
C SER A 50 -4.51 -5.69 7.37
N VAL A 51 -4.64 -4.36 7.48
CA VAL A 51 -3.61 -3.50 8.07
C VAL A 51 -3.43 -3.82 9.55
N LEU A 52 -4.51 -3.99 10.32
CA LEU A 52 -4.43 -4.37 11.73
C LEU A 52 -3.74 -5.73 11.93
N ILE A 53 -4.04 -6.72 11.07
CA ILE A 53 -3.35 -8.01 11.09
C ILE A 53 -1.86 -7.84 10.77
N THR A 54 -1.48 -6.97 9.82
CA THR A 54 -0.05 -6.72 9.57
C THR A 54 0.67 -6.07 10.73
N ILE A 55 0.02 -5.15 11.46
CA ILE A 55 0.58 -4.57 12.68
C ILE A 55 0.83 -5.67 13.71
N LEU A 56 -0.15 -6.56 13.91
CA LEU A 56 -0.03 -7.68 14.84
C LEU A 56 1.10 -8.64 14.41
N LEU A 57 1.20 -8.98 13.13
CA LEU A 57 2.25 -9.84 12.59
C LEU A 57 3.63 -9.23 12.77
N LEU A 58 3.77 -7.93 12.50
CA LEU A 58 5.03 -7.21 12.69
C LEU A 58 5.43 -7.19 14.17
N ALA A 59 4.49 -6.89 15.07
CA ALA A 59 4.73 -6.84 16.51
C ALA A 59 5.07 -8.22 17.11
N ALA A 60 4.37 -9.28 16.68
CA ALA A 60 4.67 -10.65 17.11
C ALA A 60 6.00 -11.17 16.54
N GLY A 61 6.39 -10.69 15.36
CA GLY A 61 7.64 -11.04 14.68
C GLY A 61 8.86 -10.29 15.18
N ALA A 62 8.73 -9.29 16.06
CA ALA A 62 9.83 -8.45 16.56
C ALA A 62 11.09 -9.22 17.00
N PRO A 63 11.01 -10.32 17.77
CA PRO A 63 12.21 -11.07 18.15
C PRO A 63 12.77 -11.96 17.02
N LEU A 64 11.98 -12.30 16.00
CA LEU A 64 12.45 -13.07 14.83
C LEU A 64 13.03 -12.18 13.72
N LEU A 65 12.68 -10.90 13.70
CA LEU A 65 13.19 -9.92 12.73
C LEU A 65 14.71 -9.70 12.84
N THR A 66 15.29 -9.90 14.03
CA THR A 66 16.74 -9.84 14.27
C THR A 66 17.52 -11.03 13.69
N ILE A 67 16.86 -12.15 13.38
CA ILE A 67 17.46 -13.36 12.79
C ILE A 67 17.96 -13.09 11.36
N ALA A 68 17.44 -12.06 10.69
CA ALA A 68 17.81 -11.63 9.35
C ALA A 68 18.58 -10.29 9.38
N HIS A 69 19.64 -10.21 10.19
CA HIS A 69 20.43 -8.97 10.35
C HIS A 69 21.02 -8.45 9.01
N SER A 70 21.26 -9.34 8.05
CA SER A 70 21.32 -8.97 6.64
C SER A 70 20.57 -10.02 5.81
N PHE A 71 19.55 -9.57 5.10
CA PHE A 71 18.78 -10.41 4.20
C PHE A 71 19.19 -10.14 2.76
N TRP A 72 19.28 -11.21 1.95
CA TRP A 72 19.52 -11.12 0.50
C TRP A 72 20.65 -10.15 0.13
N ASN A 73 21.88 -10.47 0.55
CA ASN A 73 23.07 -9.76 0.09
C ASN A 73 23.02 -8.22 0.31
N ASN A 74 22.52 -7.79 1.48
CA ASN A 74 22.33 -6.39 1.89
C ASN A 74 21.29 -5.60 1.07
N PHE A 75 20.35 -6.26 0.37
CA PHE A 75 19.28 -5.54 -0.34
C PHE A 75 18.26 -4.92 0.63
N PHE A 76 17.92 -5.66 1.70
CA PHE A 76 17.06 -5.21 2.78
C PHE A 76 17.69 -5.45 4.15
N ARG A 77 17.59 -4.46 5.03
CA ARG A 77 18.06 -4.54 6.42
C ARG A 77 16.95 -4.11 7.36
N LYS A 78 16.69 -4.93 8.39
CA LYS A 78 15.71 -4.62 9.42
C LYS A 78 16.40 -4.48 10.77
N ASP A 79 16.34 -3.27 11.31
CA ASP A 79 16.85 -2.89 12.63
C ASP A 79 15.69 -2.32 13.46
N ASP A 80 15.90 -2.04 14.75
CA ASP A 80 14.85 -1.45 15.60
C ASP A 80 14.28 -0.14 15.02
N PHE A 81 15.12 0.64 14.33
CA PHE A 81 14.69 1.87 13.69
C PHE A 81 13.75 1.65 12.50
N THR A 82 13.90 0.58 11.72
CA THR A 82 12.96 0.26 10.64
C THR A 82 11.65 -0.27 11.22
N TYR A 83 11.73 -1.07 12.28
CA TYR A 83 10.56 -1.59 13.00
C TYR A 83 9.63 -0.46 13.50
N TYR A 84 10.16 0.52 14.23
CA TYR A 84 9.33 1.63 14.73
C TYR A 84 8.71 2.46 13.59
N ARG A 85 9.46 2.69 12.50
CA ARG A 85 8.96 3.42 11.33
C ARG A 85 7.87 2.65 10.59
N GLN A 86 8.00 1.33 10.46
CA GLN A 86 6.97 0.48 9.86
C GLN A 86 5.68 0.46 10.70
N ILE A 87 5.77 0.39 12.03
CA ILE A 87 4.59 0.51 12.91
C ILE A 87 3.90 1.86 12.73
N PHE A 88 4.67 2.95 12.76
CA PHE A 88 4.12 4.29 12.59
C PHE A 88 3.40 4.45 11.24
N LEU A 89 3.97 3.89 10.17
CA LEU A 89 3.37 3.88 8.85
C LEU A 89 2.08 3.06 8.78
N LEU A 90 2.02 1.89 9.42
CA LEU A 90 0.81 1.08 9.46
C LEU A 90 -0.30 1.75 10.30
N LEU A 91 0.06 2.45 11.38
CA LEU A 91 -0.89 3.24 12.17
C LEU A 91 -1.44 4.43 11.36
N SER A 92 -0.59 5.14 10.62
CA SER A 92 -1.03 6.26 9.80
C SER A 92 -1.96 5.80 8.67
N THR A 93 -1.66 4.67 8.02
CA THR A 93 -2.50 4.08 6.97
C THR A 93 -3.83 3.56 7.50
N ALA A 94 -3.86 2.97 8.69
CA ALA A 94 -5.13 2.65 9.36
C ALA A 94 -5.97 3.91 9.62
N GLY A 95 -5.33 5.00 10.09
CA GLY A 95 -5.99 6.28 10.31
C GLY A 95 -6.54 6.91 9.04
N THR A 96 -5.80 6.88 7.92
CA THR A 96 -6.28 7.43 6.64
C THR A 96 -7.45 6.63 6.09
N ILE A 97 -7.42 5.29 6.16
CA ILE A 97 -8.55 4.45 5.73
C ILE A 97 -9.81 4.78 6.55
N LEU A 98 -9.68 4.96 7.87
CA LEU A 98 -10.80 5.36 8.73
C LEU A 98 -11.42 6.68 8.30
N MET A 99 -10.59 7.69 8.01
CA MET A 99 -11.06 8.99 7.54
C MET A 99 -11.72 8.92 6.15
N CYS A 100 -11.28 7.99 5.30
CA CYS A 100 -11.85 7.81 3.97
C CYS A 100 -13.26 7.20 3.96
N PHE A 101 -13.69 6.48 5.01
CA PHE A 101 -15.05 5.89 5.04
C PHE A 101 -16.14 6.95 4.92
N ASP A 102 -16.06 8.01 5.73
CA ASP A 102 -17.00 9.14 5.68
C ASP A 102 -16.99 9.82 4.31
N TYR A 103 -15.82 9.90 3.67
CA TYR A 103 -15.67 10.49 2.35
C TYR A 103 -16.38 9.67 1.26
N PHE A 104 -16.21 8.35 1.26
CA PHE A 104 -16.85 7.48 0.27
C PHE A 104 -18.37 7.52 0.34
N GLU A 105 -18.93 7.59 1.55
CA GLU A 105 -20.37 7.67 1.75
C GLU A 105 -20.95 9.02 1.29
N ARG A 106 -20.26 10.12 1.59
CA ARG A 106 -20.70 11.48 1.22
C ARG A 106 -20.62 11.75 -0.29
N GLU A 107 -19.51 11.38 -0.92
CA GLU A 107 -19.26 11.65 -2.34
C GLU A 107 -19.84 10.57 -3.28
N ARG A 108 -20.46 9.51 -2.72
CA ARG A 108 -20.94 8.33 -3.46
C ARG A 108 -19.89 7.76 -4.40
N PHE A 109 -18.64 7.77 -3.94
CA PHE A 109 -17.49 7.38 -4.74
C PHE A 109 -17.30 5.86 -4.67
N ASN A 110 -17.83 5.17 -5.68
CA ASN A 110 -17.89 3.71 -5.72
C ASN A 110 -16.64 3.07 -6.35
N ALA A 111 -15.45 3.38 -5.83
CA ALA A 111 -14.21 2.77 -6.30
C ALA A 111 -13.51 2.01 -5.18
N SER A 112 -13.76 0.68 -5.11
CA SER A 112 -13.00 -0.24 -4.26
C SER A 112 -11.50 -0.24 -4.61
N GLU A 113 -11.17 0.08 -5.86
CA GLU A 113 -9.80 0.24 -6.39
C GLU A 113 -8.98 1.32 -5.65
N PHE A 114 -9.65 2.32 -5.08
CA PHE A 114 -8.99 3.36 -4.29
C PHE A 114 -8.32 2.76 -3.05
N ILE A 115 -9.03 1.91 -2.32
CA ILE A 115 -8.54 1.25 -1.11
C ILE A 115 -7.45 0.24 -1.44
N ILE A 116 -7.60 -0.48 -2.55
CA ILE A 116 -6.59 -1.42 -3.06
C ILE A 116 -5.28 -0.68 -3.37
N SER A 117 -5.37 0.50 -3.99
CA SER A 117 -4.19 1.34 -4.30
C SER A 117 -3.53 1.87 -3.02
N ILE A 118 -4.29 2.17 -1.96
CA ILE A 118 -3.74 2.51 -0.64
C ILE A 118 -2.96 1.34 -0.06
N LEU A 119 -3.51 0.13 -0.06
CA LEU A 119 -2.82 -1.05 0.46
C LEU A 119 -1.54 -1.35 -0.34
N LEU A 120 -1.60 -1.26 -1.67
CA LEU A 120 -0.43 -1.49 -2.52
C LEU A 120 0.67 -0.45 -2.28
N SER A 121 0.32 0.83 -2.14
CA SER A 121 1.28 1.88 -1.79
C SER A 121 1.88 1.68 -0.39
N THR A 122 1.08 1.21 0.57
CA THR A 122 1.52 0.87 1.93
C THR A 122 2.55 -0.25 1.89
N CYS A 123 2.31 -1.30 1.10
CA CYS A 123 3.29 -2.36 0.90
C CYS A 123 4.61 -1.83 0.35
N SER A 124 4.53 -0.95 -0.65
CA SER A 124 5.71 -0.33 -1.25
C SER A 124 6.52 0.46 -0.22
N MET A 125 5.84 1.25 0.61
CA MET A 125 6.48 2.01 1.67
C MET A 125 7.12 1.12 2.75
N LEU A 126 6.54 -0.04 3.07
CA LEU A 126 7.17 -1.01 3.98
C LEU A 126 8.52 -1.49 3.42
N PHE A 127 8.58 -1.79 2.12
CA PHE A 127 9.83 -2.13 1.45
C PHE A 127 10.81 -0.96 1.45
N MET A 128 10.33 0.26 1.14
CA MET A 128 11.13 1.49 1.15
C MET A 128 11.81 1.73 2.51
N ILE A 129 11.10 1.54 3.63
CA ILE A 129 11.67 1.72 4.97
C ILE A 129 12.77 0.71 5.26
N SER A 130 12.67 -0.50 4.72
CA SER A 130 13.66 -1.57 4.89
C SER A 130 14.77 -1.59 3.83
N ALA A 131 14.66 -0.75 2.80
CA ALA A 131 15.59 -0.74 1.68
C ALA A 131 16.97 -0.22 2.12
N TYR A 132 18.01 -0.96 1.76
CA TYR A 132 19.40 -0.58 2.02
C TYR A 132 20.19 -0.27 0.74
N ASP A 133 19.78 -0.85 -0.39
CA ASP A 133 20.31 -0.54 -1.72
C ASP A 133 19.57 0.66 -2.34
N PRO A 134 20.26 1.67 -2.90
CA PRO A 134 19.63 2.79 -3.61
C PRO A 134 18.68 2.34 -4.74
N ILE A 135 18.96 1.24 -5.44
CA ILE A 135 18.10 0.73 -6.51
C ILE A 135 16.80 0.18 -5.92
N ALA A 136 16.88 -0.53 -4.79
CA ALA A 136 15.70 -1.04 -4.07
C ALA A 136 14.82 0.12 -3.56
N MET A 137 15.46 1.17 -3.03
CA MET A 137 14.77 2.38 -2.59
C MET A 137 14.07 3.06 -3.77
N TYR A 138 14.74 3.22 -4.91
CA TYR A 138 14.15 3.80 -6.12
C TYR A 138 12.91 3.03 -6.59
N LEU A 139 13.01 1.69 -6.70
CA LEU A 139 11.89 0.85 -7.13
C LEU A 139 10.70 0.94 -6.17
N ALA A 140 10.95 1.03 -4.86
CA ALA A 140 9.90 1.20 -3.86
C ALA A 140 9.25 2.59 -3.93
N ILE A 141 10.01 3.64 -4.25
CA ILE A 141 9.47 5.00 -4.48
C ILE A 141 8.59 5.01 -5.73
N GLU A 142 9.03 4.39 -6.83
CA GLU A 142 8.26 4.32 -8.08
C GLU A 142 6.95 3.53 -7.92
N LEU A 143 7.00 2.38 -7.26
CA LEU A 143 5.78 1.61 -7.03
C LEU A 143 4.77 2.39 -6.16
N GLN A 144 5.25 3.15 -5.16
CA GLN A 144 4.41 4.02 -4.36
C GLN A 144 3.84 5.19 -5.17
N SER A 145 4.68 5.84 -6.00
CA SER A 145 4.29 7.01 -6.79
C SER A 145 3.21 6.66 -7.82
N LEU A 146 3.35 5.52 -8.52
CA LEU A 146 2.35 5.01 -9.45
C LEU A 146 0.98 4.79 -8.78
N CYS A 147 0.97 4.21 -7.58
CA CYS A 147 -0.27 4.06 -6.81
C CYS A 147 -0.91 5.42 -6.50
N PHE A 148 -0.11 6.42 -6.11
CA PHE A 148 -0.60 7.76 -5.83
C PHE A 148 -1.08 8.50 -7.08
N TYR A 149 -0.47 8.29 -8.25
CA TYR A 149 -0.94 8.86 -9.52
C TYR A 149 -2.35 8.36 -9.87
N VAL A 150 -2.61 7.06 -9.67
CA VAL A 150 -3.93 6.46 -9.88
C VAL A 150 -4.97 7.06 -8.91
N ILE A 151 -4.60 7.21 -7.63
CA ILE A 151 -5.47 7.78 -6.60
C ILE A 151 -5.79 9.26 -6.88
N ALA A 152 -4.80 10.05 -7.32
CA ALA A 152 -4.98 11.49 -7.58
C ALA A 152 -5.94 11.77 -8.75
N ALA A 153 -5.93 10.93 -9.79
CA ALA A 153 -6.79 11.04 -10.96
C ALA A 153 -8.11 10.24 -10.84
N SER A 154 -8.48 9.81 -9.63
CA SER A 154 -9.56 8.84 -9.41
C SER A 154 -10.96 9.41 -9.71
N LYS A 155 -11.20 10.72 -9.55
CA LYS A 155 -12.49 11.37 -9.82
C LYS A 155 -12.57 11.89 -11.27
N ARG A 156 -12.80 10.97 -12.21
CA ARG A 156 -12.84 11.26 -13.67
C ARG A 156 -13.85 12.33 -14.10
N ASN A 157 -14.94 12.51 -13.36
CA ASN A 157 -15.98 13.50 -13.67
C ASN A 157 -15.59 14.93 -13.25
N SER A 158 -14.47 15.10 -12.56
CA SER A 158 -13.99 16.41 -12.11
C SER A 158 -12.76 16.81 -12.90
N GLU A 159 -12.87 17.91 -13.63
CA GLU A 159 -11.74 18.48 -14.40
C GLU A 159 -10.54 18.76 -13.49
N PHE A 160 -10.79 19.29 -12.28
CA PHE A 160 -9.75 19.55 -11.28
C PHE A 160 -9.00 18.28 -10.84
N SER A 161 -9.68 17.13 -10.70
CA SER A 161 -9.00 15.86 -10.33
C SER A 161 -8.12 15.36 -11.46
N THR A 162 -8.58 15.48 -12.72
CA THR A 162 -7.78 15.07 -13.88
C THR A 162 -6.56 15.96 -14.09
N GLU A 163 -6.71 17.27 -13.94
CA GLU A 163 -5.61 18.23 -14.06
C GLU A 163 -4.60 18.06 -12.90
N ALA A 164 -5.07 17.90 -11.67
CA ALA A 164 -4.22 17.67 -10.51
C ALA A 164 -3.44 16.35 -10.62
N GLY A 165 -4.09 15.27 -11.05
CA GLY A 165 -3.44 13.98 -11.29
C GLY A 165 -2.33 14.06 -12.34
N LEU A 166 -2.58 14.77 -13.45
CA LEU A 166 -1.57 15.00 -14.49
C LEU A 166 -0.38 15.82 -13.97
N LYS A 167 -0.65 16.92 -13.24
CA LYS A 167 0.42 17.74 -12.63
C LYS A 167 1.26 16.93 -11.65
N TYR A 168 0.63 16.10 -10.83
CA TYR A 168 1.32 15.27 -9.85
C TYR A 168 2.16 14.17 -10.51
N LEU A 169 1.66 13.56 -11.60
CA LEU A 169 2.42 12.60 -12.41
C LEU A 169 3.66 13.24 -13.02
N ILE A 170 3.53 14.40 -13.68
CA ILE A 170 4.66 15.07 -14.34
C ILE A 170 5.73 15.47 -13.30
N LEU A 171 5.31 16.07 -12.18
CA LEU A 171 6.22 16.46 -11.11
C LEU A 171 6.96 15.25 -10.54
N GLY A 172 6.23 14.16 -10.28
CA GLY A 172 6.80 12.95 -9.70
C GLY A 172 7.72 12.20 -10.67
N ALA A 173 7.35 12.06 -11.95
CA ALA A 173 8.19 11.43 -12.97
C ALA A 173 9.49 12.22 -13.19
N PHE A 174 9.43 13.55 -13.15
CA PHE A 174 10.62 14.39 -13.23
C PHE A 174 11.53 14.24 -12.00
N SER A 175 10.95 14.27 -10.80
CA SER A 175 11.70 14.07 -9.55
C SER A 175 12.35 12.68 -9.48
N SER A 176 11.64 11.66 -9.96
CA SER A 176 12.14 10.29 -10.09
C SER A 176 13.32 10.20 -11.05
N GLY A 177 13.22 10.86 -12.21
CA GLY A 177 14.31 10.94 -13.18
C GLY A 177 15.57 11.55 -12.58
N ILE A 178 15.44 12.67 -11.83
CA ILE A 178 16.57 13.29 -11.13
C ILE A 178 17.19 12.33 -10.10
N LEU A 179 16.35 11.62 -9.32
CA LEU A 179 16.83 10.66 -8.33
C LEU A 179 17.61 9.51 -8.99
N LEU A 180 17.16 9.01 -10.14
CA LEU A 180 17.85 7.96 -10.89
C LEU A 180 19.18 8.42 -11.47
N PHE A 181 19.30 9.69 -11.86
CA PHE A 181 20.55 10.27 -12.37
C PHE A 181 21.61 10.53 -11.28
N GLY A 182 21.20 10.64 -10.01
CA GLY A 182 22.08 10.92 -8.88
C GLY A 182 22.80 9.68 -8.36
#